data_AF-A0A2V9Z330-F1
#
_entry.id   AF-A0A2V9Z330-F1
#
_cell.length_a   1.000
_cell.length_b   1.000
_cell.length_c   1.000
_cell.angle_alpha   90.00
_cell.angle_beta   90.00
_cell.angle_gamma   90.00
#
_symmetry.space_group_name_H-M   'P 1'
#
loop_
_entity.id
_entity.type
_entity.pdbx_description
1 polymer ?
#
loop_
_entity_poly.entity_id
_entity_poly.type
_entity_poly.pdbx_seq_one_letter_code
_entity_poly.pdbx_strand_id
1 'polypeptide(L)' 'MEENRSRWQELYRSALLELDKDKLAVAIQAAQQAVHARLQNLQNNAPKDEKEVQALTDALHTLAVLSQELEK' A
#
# COMPACT_ATOMS: atom_id res chain seq x y z
N MET A 1 3.13 -20.10 3.44
CA MET A 1 3.13 -19.20 2.26
C MET A 1 2.78 -17.81 2.75
N GLU A 2 3.74 -17.14 3.39
CA GLU A 2 3.59 -15.84 4.08
C GLU A 2 3.95 -14.65 3.17
N GLU A 3 4.14 -14.88 1.87
CA GLU A 3 4.81 -13.94 0.96
C GLU A 3 3.96 -12.69 0.63
N ASN A 4 2.64 -12.76 0.84
CA ASN A 4 1.74 -11.64 0.53
C ASN A 4 1.64 -10.57 1.63
N ARG A 5 2.05 -10.87 2.88
CA ARG A 5 2.03 -9.87 3.96
C ARG A 5 3.19 -8.88 3.86
N SER A 6 4.33 -9.30 3.32
CA SER A 6 5.53 -8.46 3.24
C SER A 6 5.56 -7.58 1.99
N ARG A 7 4.93 -8.01 0.89
CA ARG A 7 5.06 -7.33 -0.42
C ARG A 7 4.53 -5.89 -0.42
N TRP A 8 3.39 -5.63 0.22
CA TRP A 8 2.87 -4.27 0.31
C TRP A 8 3.73 -3.39 1.23
N GLN A 9 4.32 -3.96 2.28
CA GLN A 9 5.22 -3.24 3.20
C GLN A 9 6.56 -2.88 2.53
N GLU A 10 7.10 -3.78 1.70
CA GLU A 10 8.30 -3.52 0.92
C GLU A 10 8.05 -2.41 -0.11
N LEU A 11 6.94 -2.48 -0.84
CA LEU A 11 6.55 -1.42 -1.79
C LEU A 11 6.30 -0.09 -1.07
N TYR A 12 5.66 -0.11 0.10
CA TYR A 12 5.44 1.08 0.92
C TYR A 12 6.75 1.70 1.42
N ARG A 13 7.70 0.89 1.91
CA ARG A 13 9.04 1.38 2.30
C ARG A 13 9.84 1.88 1.11
N SER A 14 9.75 1.20 -0.03
CA SER A 14 10.42 1.65 -1.25
C SER A 14 9.87 3.00 -1.71
N ALA A 15 8.55 3.20 -1.65
CA ALA A 15 7.94 4.50 -1.92
C ALA A 15 8.43 5.57 -0.93
N LEU A 16 8.52 5.30 0.37
CA LEU A 16 9.04 6.28 1.32
C LEU A 16 10.52 6.65 1.13
N LEU A 17 11.32 5.76 0.54
CA LEU A 17 12.75 5.97 0.28
C LEU A 17 13.03 6.52 -1.12
N GLU A 18 12.05 6.52 -2.01
CA GLU A 18 12.21 6.98 -3.38
C GLU A 18 12.21 8.52 -3.42
N LEU A 19 13.32 9.10 -3.86
CA LEU A 19 13.52 10.55 -3.97
C LEU A 19 13.16 11.09 -5.35
N ASP A 20 13.07 10.21 -6.34
CA ASP A 20 12.72 10.53 -7.71
C ASP A 20 11.19 10.58 -7.82
N LYS A 21 10.64 11.77 -8.14
CA LYS A 21 9.20 12.00 -8.21
C LYS A 21 8.49 11.08 -9.21
N ASP A 22 9.14 10.78 -10.33
CA ASP A 22 8.56 9.95 -11.39
C ASP A 22 8.50 8.48 -10.95
N LYS A 23 9.57 7.99 -10.31
CA LYS A 23 9.60 6.63 -9.76
C LYS A 23 8.73 6.49 -8.52
N LEU A 24 8.61 7.55 -7.73
CA LEU A 24 7.77 7.58 -6.54
C LEU A 24 6.31 7.46 -6.93
N ALA A 25 5.85 8.15 -7.99
CA ALA A 25 4.49 7.98 -8.51
C ALA A 25 4.21 6.53 -8.93
N VAL A 26 5.16 5.89 -9.63
CA VAL A 26 5.05 4.48 -10.04
C VAL A 26 5.05 3.53 -8.83
N ALA A 27 5.91 3.78 -7.84
CA ALA A 27 6.00 2.99 -6.62
C ALA A 27 4.73 3.11 -5.76
N ILE A 28 4.16 4.32 -5.66
CA ILE A 28 2.90 4.58 -4.97
C ILE A 28 1.75 3.81 -5.65
N GLN A 29 1.64 3.88 -6.98
CA GLN A 29 0.62 3.13 -7.71
C GLN A 29 0.74 1.62 -7.51
N ALA A 30 1.97 1.08 -7.58
CA ALA A 30 2.22 -0.34 -7.33
C ALA A 30 1.86 -0.75 -5.89
N ALA A 31 2.20 0.08 -4.91
CA ALA A 31 1.86 -0.14 -3.51
C ALA A 31 0.34 -0.10 -3.28
N GLN A 32 -0.36 0.88 -3.87
CA GLN A 32 -1.82 0.98 -3.79
C GLN A 32 -2.51 -0.24 -4.38
N GLN A 33 -2.07 -0.72 -5.56
CA GLN A 33 -2.63 -1.93 -6.18
C GLN A 33 -2.41 -3.16 -5.31
N ALA A 34 -1.23 -3.34 -4.73
CA ALA A 34 -0.93 -4.46 -3.84
C ALA A 34 -1.79 -4.44 -2.57
N VAL A 35 -1.94 -3.27 -1.95
CA VAL A 35 -2.79 -3.08 -0.77
C VAL A 35 -4.26 -3.33 -1.10
N HIS A 36 -4.75 -2.85 -2.25
CA HIS A 36 -6.13 -3.05 -2.68
C HIS A 36 -6.43 -4.53 -2.96
N ALA A 37 -5.53 -5.24 -3.64
CA ALA A 37 -5.65 -6.67 -3.88
C ALA A 37 -5.67 -7.47 -2.56
N ARG A 38 -4.89 -7.05 -1.56
CA ARG A 38 -4.90 -7.66 -0.22
C ARG A 38 -6.22 -7.40 0.51
N LEU A 39 -6.72 -6.17 0.46
CA LEU A 39 -8.00 -5.77 1.07
C LEU A 39 -9.17 -6.58 0.48
N GLN A 40 -9.20 -6.76 -0.84
CA GLN A 40 -10.20 -7.58 -1.52
C GLN A 40 -10.11 -9.06 -1.10
N ASN A 41 -8.90 -9.62 -0.98
CA ASN A 41 -8.70 -10.98 -0.48
C ASN A 41 -9.17 -11.14 0.98
N LEU A 42 -8.96 -10.14 1.83
CA LEU A 42 -9.43 -10.13 3.23
C LEU A 42 -10.94 -9.94 3.35
N GLN A 43 -11.56 -9.19 2.44
CA GLN A 43 -13.03 -9.09 2.39
C GLN A 43 -13.69 -10.41 2.02
N ASN A 44 -13.04 -11.19 1.15
CA ASN A 44 -13.57 -12.47 0.67
C ASN A 44 -13.31 -13.65 1.62
N ASN A 45 -12.32 -13.57 2.51
CA ASN A 45 -11.98 -14.61 3.48
C ASN A 45 -12.19 -14.12 4.93
N ALA A 46 -13.20 -14.65 5.62
CA ALA A 46 -13.42 -14.41 7.05
C ALA A 46 -12.49 -15.29 7.92
N PRO A 47 -12.17 -14.90 9.18
CA PRO A 47 -12.61 -13.72 9.91
C PRO A 47 -11.70 -12.51 9.65
N LYS A 48 -12.33 -11.33 9.55
CA LYS A 48 -11.67 -10.05 9.31
C LYS A 48 -10.66 -9.79 10.42
N ASP A 49 -9.38 -9.86 10.09
CA ASP A 49 -8.34 -9.32 10.97
C ASP A 49 -8.43 -7.79 10.86
N GLU A 50 -9.30 -7.19 11.70
CA GLU A 50 -9.59 -5.75 11.68
C GLU A 50 -8.30 -4.92 11.81
N LYS A 51 -7.29 -5.44 12.50
CA LYS A 51 -5.96 -4.82 12.59
C LYS A 51 -5.23 -4.80 11.24
N GLU A 52 -5.32 -5.89 10.46
CA GLU A 52 -4.72 -5.94 9.13
C GLU A 52 -5.47 -4.98 8.17
N VAL A 53 -6.80 -4.95 8.24
CA VAL A 53 -7.63 -4.01 7.47
C VAL A 53 -7.31 -2.56 7.80
N GLN A 54 -7.18 -2.22 9.09
CA GLN A 54 -6.84 -0.87 9.53
C GLN A 54 -5.44 -0.47 9.03
N ALA A 55 -4.43 -1.35 9.19
CA ALA A 55 -3.07 -1.07 8.73
C ALA A 55 -2.99 -0.87 7.21
N LEU A 56 -3.75 -1.65 6.42
CA LEU A 56 -3.84 -1.49 4.98
C LEU A 56 -4.53 -0.18 4.59
N THR A 57 -5.59 0.20 5.31
CA THR A 57 -6.33 1.45 5.07
C THR A 57 -5.48 2.67 5.39
N ASP A 58 -4.75 2.64 6.52
CA ASP A 58 -3.84 3.71 6.93
C ASP A 58 -2.72 3.87 5.89
N ALA A 59 -2.11 2.76 5.44
CA ALA A 59 -1.08 2.78 4.41
C ALA A 59 -1.59 3.38 3.08
N LEU A 60 -2.81 3.02 2.67
CA LEU A 60 -3.47 3.60 1.49
C LEU A 60 -3.65 5.11 1.63
N HIS A 61 -4.08 5.58 2.80
CA HIS A 61 -4.28 7.00 3.05
C HIS A 61 -2.96 7.77 3.01
N THR A 62 -1.89 7.23 3.61
CA THR A 62 -0.56 7.84 3.54
C THR A 62 -0.03 7.89 2.10
N LEU A 63 -0.20 6.82 1.33
CA LEU A 63 0.20 6.76 -0.08
C LEU A 63 -0.59 7.76 -0.94
N ALA A 64 -1.89 7.93 -0.69
CA ALA A 64 -2.73 8.90 -1.41
C ALA A 64 -2.28 10.34 -1.13
N VAL A 65 -1.98 10.67 0.14
CA VAL A 65 -1.45 11.99 0.53
C VAL A 65 -0.09 12.24 -0.12
N LEU A 66 0.83 11.25 -0.09
CA LEU A 66 2.12 11.35 -0.78
C LEU A 66 1.97 11.61 -2.28
N SER A 67 1.02 10.94 -2.93
CA SER A 67 0.72 11.17 -4.35
C SER A 67 0.24 12.61 -4.61
N GLN A 68 -0.66 13.13 -3.77
CA GLN A 68 -1.17 14.49 -3.92
C GLN A 68 -0.11 15.56 -3.68
N GLU A 69 0.84 15.31 -2.78
CA GLU A 69 1.96 16.22 -2.54
C GLU A 69 3.01 16.19 -3.67
N LEU A 70 3.06 15.11 -4.45
CA LEU A 70 3.92 15.02 -5.64
C LEU A 70 3.38 15.77 -6.86
N GLU A 71 2.05 15.87 -6.98
CA GLU A 71 1.37 16.59 -8.04
C GLU A 71 1.31 18.12 -7.81
N LYS A 72 1.75 18.60 -6.63
CA LYS A 72 1.93 20.03 -6.32
C LYS A 72 3.32 20.55 -6.70
#